data_AF-A0A5T3ELY0-F1
#
_entry.id   AF-A0A5T3ELY0-F1
#
_cell.length_a   1.000
_cell.length_b   1.000
_cell.length_c   1.000
_cell.angle_alpha   90.00
_cell.angle_beta   90.00
_cell.angle_gamma   90.00
#
_symmetry.space_group_name_H-M   'P 1'
#
loop_
_entity.id
_entity.type
_entity.pdbx_description
1 polymer ?
#
loop_
_entity_poly.entity_id
_entity_poly.type
_entity_poly.pdbx_seq_one_letter_code
_entity_poly.pdbx_strand_id
1 'polypeptide(L)'
;MFTEAERIRSYEQAMASMNKLMANPNMKINAADKTAIINAWKSFNADDMGNKFAALGKTFKVADYALKAKNVREKSLEGYNTGNWGPLMREVESWVLSGIASAIALAVFSATLGAMLIAAAVPAVVVGIIGIIVAALIGALIDDKFIDRLNNEIIRPAH
;
A
#
# COMPACT_ATOMS: atom_id res chain seq x y z
N MET A 1 -6.89 14.89 -25.06
CA MET A 1 -7.91 14.82 -24.01
C MET A 1 -7.87 13.39 -23.48
N PHE A 2 -7.27 13.17 -22.31
CA PHE A 2 -7.17 11.84 -21.71
C PHE A 2 -8.38 11.65 -20.77
N THR A 3 -9.15 10.60 -20.98
CA THR A 3 -10.36 10.28 -20.22
C THR A 3 -10.01 9.84 -18.79
N GLU A 4 -10.83 10.21 -17.81
CA GLU A 4 -10.70 9.88 -16.37
C GLU A 4 -10.58 8.37 -16.05
N ALA A 5 -10.84 7.48 -17.00
CA ALA A 5 -10.87 6.03 -16.80
C ALA A 5 -9.51 5.32 -16.64
N GLU A 6 -8.37 6.01 -16.82
CA GLU A 6 -7.03 5.39 -16.78
C GLU A 6 -6.09 5.93 -15.69
N ARG A 7 -6.51 6.91 -14.90
CA ARG A 7 -5.66 7.54 -13.87
C ARG A 7 -5.97 6.97 -12.49
N ILE A 8 -4.93 6.71 -11.68
CA ILE A 8 -5.14 6.47 -10.25
C ILE A 8 -5.86 7.68 -9.63
N ARG A 9 -6.69 7.42 -8.61
CA ARG A 9 -7.38 8.46 -7.84
C ARG A 9 -6.35 9.39 -7.20
N SER A 10 -6.73 10.66 -7.05
CA SER A 10 -5.87 11.66 -6.40
C SER A 10 -5.57 11.29 -4.95
N TYR A 11 -4.50 11.85 -4.41
CA TYR A 11 -4.16 11.73 -2.99
C TYR A 11 -5.34 12.07 -2.06
N GLU A 12 -6.06 13.16 -2.34
CA GLU A 12 -7.17 13.60 -1.49
C GLU A 12 -8.29 12.55 -1.47
N GLN A 13 -8.62 12.00 -2.63
CA GLN A 13 -9.61 10.94 -2.80
C GLN A 13 -9.17 9.62 -2.13
N ALA A 14 -7.91 9.24 -2.32
CA ALA A 14 -7.35 8.04 -1.70
C ALA A 14 -7.30 8.19 -0.17
N MET A 15 -6.90 9.35 0.34
CA MET A 15 -6.87 9.63 1.77
C MET A 15 -8.26 9.69 2.39
N ALA A 16 -9.26 10.23 1.71
CA ALA A 16 -10.65 10.16 2.17
C ALA A 16 -11.09 8.70 2.38
N SER A 17 -10.69 7.81 1.47
CA SER A 17 -10.99 6.38 1.53
C SER A 17 -10.21 5.70 2.67
N MET A 18 -8.91 5.99 2.81
CA MET A 18 -8.09 5.46 3.91
C MET A 18 -8.57 5.95 5.28
N ASN A 19 -9.00 7.20 5.40
CA ASN A 19 -9.58 7.72 6.64
C ASN A 19 -10.85 6.97 7.02
N LYS A 20 -11.70 6.61 6.04
CA LYS A 20 -12.89 5.79 6.27
C LYS A 20 -12.54 4.39 6.78
N LEU A 21 -11.48 3.77 6.27
CA LEU A 21 -10.98 2.50 6.80
C LEU A 21 -10.48 2.65 8.24
N MET A 22 -9.62 3.64 8.49
CA MET A 22 -8.98 3.83 9.80
C MET A 22 -9.96 4.27 10.89
N ALA A 23 -11.08 4.90 10.51
CA ALA A 23 -12.17 5.22 11.42
C ALA A 23 -12.99 3.99 11.85
N ASN A 24 -12.84 2.84 11.20
CA ASN A 24 -13.54 1.62 11.59
C ASN A 24 -12.98 1.10 12.94
N PRO A 25 -13.80 0.98 14.00
CA PRO A 25 -13.34 0.55 15.32
C PRO A 25 -12.77 -0.88 15.33
N ASN A 26 -13.16 -1.71 14.37
CA ASN A 26 -12.68 -3.09 14.21
C ASN A 26 -11.34 -3.18 13.46
N MET A 27 -10.81 -2.05 12.96
CA MET A 27 -9.48 -1.98 12.35
C MET A 27 -8.35 -1.67 13.34
N LYS A 28 -8.64 -1.68 14.65
CA LYS A 28 -7.62 -1.46 15.67
C LYS A 28 -6.61 -2.60 15.69
N ILE A 29 -5.34 -2.25 15.52
CA ILE A 29 -4.21 -3.17 15.63
C ILE A 29 -3.66 -3.09 17.05
N ASN A 30 -3.57 -4.22 17.75
CA ASN A 30 -2.96 -4.24 19.08
C ASN A 30 -1.42 -4.02 18.99
N ALA A 31 -0.79 -3.75 20.14
CA ALA A 31 0.64 -3.43 20.18
C ALA A 31 1.55 -4.57 19.71
N ALA A 32 1.20 -5.83 20.00
CA ALA A 32 1.99 -6.99 19.62
C ALA A 32 1.97 -7.20 18.10
N ASP A 33 0.77 -7.16 17.51
CA ASP A 33 0.57 -7.31 16.06
C ASP A 33 1.23 -6.14 15.32
N LYS A 34 1.05 -4.90 15.79
CA LYS A 34 1.74 -3.73 15.23
C LYS A 34 3.26 -3.89 15.24
N THR A 35 3.81 -4.41 16.34
CA THR A 35 5.26 -4.68 16.45
C THR A 35 5.71 -5.74 15.45
N ALA A 36 4.95 -6.82 15.28
CA ALA A 36 5.23 -7.86 14.31
C ALA A 36 5.25 -7.30 12.87
N ILE A 37 4.26 -6.48 12.50
CA ILE A 37 4.18 -5.84 11.18
C ILE A 37 5.36 -4.89 10.95
N ILE A 38 5.71 -4.07 11.94
CA ILE A 38 6.86 -3.16 11.87
C ILE A 38 8.16 -3.93 11.66
N ASN A 39 8.34 -5.04 12.38
CA ASN A 39 9.54 -5.87 12.25
C ASN A 39 9.61 -6.54 10.87
N ALA A 40 8.48 -7.00 10.32
CA ALA A 40 8.41 -7.52 8.95
C ALA A 40 8.81 -6.47 7.91
N TRP A 41 8.35 -5.23 8.06
CA TRP A 41 8.81 -4.13 7.20
C TRP A 41 10.28 -3.81 7.36
N LYS A 42 10.82 -3.88 8.58
CA LYS A 42 12.24 -3.64 8.85
C LYS A 42 13.15 -4.71 8.23
N SER A 43 12.70 -5.96 8.19
CA SER A 43 13.42 -7.07 7.56
C SER A 43 13.23 -7.13 6.05
N PHE A 44 12.20 -6.49 5.49
CA PHE A 44 11.93 -6.46 4.06
C PHE A 44 13.08 -5.82 3.26
N ASN A 45 13.70 -6.62 2.38
CA ASN A 45 14.78 -6.16 1.51
C ASN A 45 14.21 -5.44 0.29
N ALA A 46 14.15 -4.11 0.36
CA ALA A 46 13.65 -3.27 -0.73
C ALA A 46 14.61 -3.19 -1.94
N ASP A 47 15.91 -3.44 -1.75
CA ASP A 47 16.88 -3.46 -2.86
C ASP A 47 16.65 -4.66 -3.78
N ASP A 48 16.27 -5.80 -3.21
CA ASP A 48 15.91 -7.01 -3.97
C ASP A 48 14.70 -6.77 -4.89
N MET A 49 13.77 -5.87 -4.52
CA MET A 49 12.66 -5.51 -5.39
C MET A 49 13.10 -4.83 -6.67
N GLY A 50 14.14 -3.99 -6.63
CA GLY A 50 14.68 -3.35 -7.84
C GLY A 50 15.13 -4.38 -8.87
N ASN A 51 15.80 -5.45 -8.41
CA ASN A 51 16.23 -6.55 -9.26
C ASN A 51 15.03 -7.34 -9.82
N LYS A 52 14.03 -7.63 -8.97
CA LYS A 52 12.80 -8.33 -9.38
C LYS A 52 12.02 -7.54 -10.43
N PHE A 53 11.91 -6.22 -10.31
CA PHE A 53 11.27 -5.40 -11.33
C PHE A 53 12.07 -5.36 -12.62
N ALA A 54 13.41 -5.22 -12.56
CA ALA A 54 14.26 -5.23 -13.74
C ALA A 54 14.17 -6.53 -14.54
N ALA A 55 13.94 -7.66 -13.86
CA ALA A 55 13.70 -8.94 -14.52
C ALA A 55 12.42 -8.97 -15.38
N LEU A 56 11.45 -8.08 -15.14
CA LEU A 56 10.23 -7.96 -15.94
C LEU A 56 10.46 -7.23 -17.28
N GLY A 57 11.58 -6.51 -17.42
CA GLY A 57 11.96 -5.87 -18.68
C GLY A 57 12.78 -4.59 -18.51
N LYS A 58 13.37 -4.13 -19.62
CA LYS A 58 14.30 -2.99 -19.67
C LYS A 58 13.72 -1.65 -19.22
N THR A 59 12.38 -1.52 -19.21
CA THR A 59 11.67 -0.34 -18.71
C THR A 59 11.85 -0.15 -17.20
N PHE A 60 12.15 -1.23 -16.47
CA PHE A 60 12.27 -1.22 -15.01
C PHE A 60 13.73 -1.07 -14.56
N LYS A 61 14.22 0.18 -14.45
CA LYS A 61 15.60 0.45 -14.01
C LYS A 61 15.81 0.13 -12.53
N VAL A 62 16.67 -0.85 -12.21
CA VAL A 62 16.92 -1.35 -10.84
C VAL A 62 16.95 -0.25 -9.77
N ALA A 63 17.80 0.78 -9.96
CA ALA A 63 17.99 1.85 -8.98
C ALA A 63 16.70 2.64 -8.69
N ASP A 64 15.94 2.99 -9.73
CA ASP A 64 14.72 3.78 -9.60
C ASP A 64 13.64 2.99 -8.84
N TYR A 65 13.48 1.70 -9.14
CA TYR A 65 12.45 0.87 -8.51
C TYR A 65 12.86 0.37 -7.12
N ALA A 66 14.16 0.19 -6.85
CA ALA A 66 14.66 -0.02 -5.50
C ALA A 66 14.37 1.19 -4.61
N LEU A 67 14.61 2.42 -5.09
CA LEU A 67 14.28 3.65 -4.37
C LEU A 67 12.77 3.75 -4.08
N LYS A 68 11.92 3.44 -5.07
CA LYS A 68 10.46 3.41 -4.87
C LYS A 68 10.05 2.40 -3.81
N ALA A 69 10.63 1.20 -3.83
CA ALA A 69 10.35 0.18 -2.82
C ALA A 69 10.81 0.61 -1.42
N LYS A 70 11.96 1.30 -1.31
CA LYS A 70 12.43 1.89 -0.05
C LYS A 70 11.46 2.95 0.48
N ASN A 71 11.02 3.86 -0.38
CA ASN A 71 10.04 4.89 -0.02
C ASN A 71 8.72 4.27 0.45
N VAL A 72 8.23 3.23 -0.24
CA VAL A 72 7.03 2.48 0.18
C VAL A 72 7.22 1.87 1.56
N ARG A 73 8.37 1.23 1.82
CA ARG A 73 8.71 0.66 3.13
C ARG A 73 8.73 1.72 4.22
N GLU A 74 9.47 2.82 4.03
CA GLU A 74 9.66 3.88 5.02
C GLU A 74 8.33 4.56 5.36
N LYS A 75 7.54 4.90 4.34
CA LYS A 75 6.24 5.56 4.52
C LYS A 75 5.17 4.60 5.04
N SER A 76 5.28 3.30 4.76
CA SER A 76 4.45 2.28 5.42
C SER A 76 4.80 2.19 6.90
N LEU A 77 6.08 2.19 7.27
CA LEU A 77 6.52 2.23 8.67
C LEU A 77 5.96 3.47 9.39
N GLU A 78 5.94 4.64 8.74
CA GLU A 78 5.29 5.82 9.29
C GLU A 78 3.79 5.59 9.53
N GLY A 79 3.07 5.05 8.54
CA GLY A 79 1.65 4.73 8.65
C GLY A 79 1.34 3.78 9.82
N TYR A 80 2.11 2.71 9.97
CA TYR A 80 1.95 1.81 11.12
C TYR A 80 2.29 2.49 12.45
N ASN A 81 3.35 3.30 12.51
CA ASN A 81 3.79 3.94 13.75
C ASN A 81 2.83 5.04 14.23
N THR A 82 2.35 5.87 13.31
CA THR A 82 1.67 7.13 13.61
C THR A 82 0.19 7.14 13.23
N GLY A 83 -0.25 6.20 12.40
CA GLY A 83 -1.56 6.22 11.75
C GLY A 83 -1.63 7.15 10.53
N ASN A 84 -0.57 7.90 10.22
CA ASN A 84 -0.53 8.81 9.09
C ASN A 84 -0.12 8.09 7.80
N TRP A 85 -1.08 7.73 6.96
CA TRP A 85 -0.85 7.12 5.64
C TRP A 85 -0.66 8.14 4.51
N GLY A 86 -0.78 9.44 4.82
CA GLY A 86 -0.65 10.53 3.85
C GLY A 86 0.64 10.47 3.04
N PRO A 87 1.82 10.38 3.69
CA PRO A 87 3.09 10.31 2.97
C PRO A 87 3.14 9.18 1.95
N LEU A 88 2.59 8.00 2.29
CA LEU A 88 2.56 6.84 1.39
C LEU A 88 1.66 7.09 0.16
N MET A 89 0.46 7.61 0.36
CA MET A 89 -0.45 7.92 -0.76
C MET A 89 0.13 9.01 -1.67
N ARG A 90 0.75 10.03 -1.07
CA ARG A 90 1.37 11.13 -1.82
C ARG A 90 2.57 10.65 -2.63
N GLU A 91 3.35 9.70 -2.12
CA GLU A 91 4.45 9.08 -2.87
C GLU A 91 3.95 8.48 -4.18
N VAL A 92 2.87 7.69 -4.16
CA VAL A 92 2.34 7.05 -5.37
C VAL A 92 1.82 8.10 -6.36
N GLU A 93 1.10 9.11 -5.88
CA GLU A 93 0.64 10.22 -6.72
C GLU A 93 1.84 10.98 -7.35
N SER A 94 2.91 11.21 -6.58
CA SER A 94 4.12 11.90 -7.05
C SER A 94 4.80 11.16 -8.21
N TRP A 95 4.74 9.83 -8.24
CA TRP A 95 5.27 9.04 -9.35
C TRP A 95 4.53 9.37 -10.64
N VAL A 96 3.20 9.46 -10.56
CA VAL A 96 2.35 9.78 -11.71
C VAL A 96 2.56 11.23 -12.16
N LEU A 97 2.65 12.17 -11.22
CA LEU A 97 2.97 13.57 -11.53
C LEU A 97 4.36 13.73 -12.15
N SER A 98 5.29 12.84 -11.84
CA SER A 98 6.64 12.78 -12.45
C SER A 98 6.67 12.09 -13.82
N GLY A 99 5.51 11.72 -14.37
CA GLY A 99 5.39 11.15 -15.71
C GLY A 99 5.33 9.61 -15.78
N ILE A 100 5.28 8.90 -14.65
CA ILE A 100 5.05 7.44 -14.67
C ILE A 100 3.58 7.18 -14.99
N ALA A 101 3.32 6.28 -15.95
CA ALA A 101 1.95 5.88 -16.26
C ALA A 101 1.24 5.32 -15.01
N SER A 102 -0.03 5.69 -14.81
CA SER A 102 -0.81 5.31 -13.63
C SER A 102 -0.85 3.79 -13.40
N ALA A 103 -1.01 3.01 -14.47
CA ALA A 103 -0.97 1.55 -14.39
C ALA A 103 0.39 1.01 -13.87
N ILE A 104 1.50 1.61 -14.30
CA ILE A 104 2.85 1.22 -13.84
C ILE A 104 3.04 1.61 -12.37
N ALA A 105 2.65 2.83 -11.99
CA ALA A 105 2.73 3.28 -10.59
C ALA A 105 1.93 2.36 -9.66
N LEU A 106 0.70 2.02 -10.04
CA LEU A 106 -0.15 1.10 -9.29
C LEU A 106 0.43 -0.31 -9.23
N ALA A 107 0.95 -0.84 -10.34
CA ALA A 107 1.56 -2.16 -10.39
C ALA A 107 2.79 -2.26 -9.48
N VAL A 108 3.66 -1.26 -9.50
CA VAL A 108 4.87 -1.19 -8.66
C VAL A 108 4.49 -1.13 -7.19
N PHE A 109 3.57 -0.23 -6.84
CA PHE A 109 3.07 -0.08 -5.49
C PHE A 109 2.46 -1.40 -4.96
N SER A 110 1.55 -1.98 -5.75
CA SER A 110 0.85 -3.23 -5.40
C SER A 110 1.82 -4.40 -5.26
N ALA A 111 2.77 -4.54 -6.19
CA ALA A 111 3.77 -5.61 -6.15
C ALA A 111 4.72 -5.48 -4.96
N THR A 112 5.13 -4.26 -4.57
CA THR A 112 5.94 -4.06 -3.37
C THR A 112 5.17 -4.43 -2.10
N LEU A 113 3.90 -3.99 -1.97
CA LEU A 113 3.06 -4.36 -0.83
C LEU A 113 2.79 -5.87 -0.77
N GLY A 114 2.49 -6.49 -1.90
CA GLY A 114 2.26 -7.93 -2.01
C GLY A 114 3.51 -8.75 -1.69
N ALA A 115 4.68 -8.31 -2.16
CA ALA A 115 5.96 -8.95 -1.83
C ALA A 115 6.24 -8.88 -0.33
N MET A 116 5.97 -7.75 0.32
CA MET A 116 6.09 -7.64 1.79
C MET A 116 5.14 -8.62 2.49
N LEU A 117 3.85 -8.64 2.10
CA LEU A 117 2.86 -9.55 2.67
C LEU A 117 3.29 -11.02 2.59
N ILE A 118 3.79 -11.46 1.43
CA ILE A 118 4.26 -12.83 1.22
C ILE A 118 5.51 -13.13 2.07
N ALA A 119 6.40 -12.16 2.22
CA ALA A 119 7.67 -12.33 2.94
C ALA A 119 7.59 -12.06 4.46
N ALA A 120 6.45 -11.59 4.98
CA ALA A 120 6.35 -11.05 6.33
C ALA A 120 6.70 -12.04 7.44
N ALA A 121 6.54 -13.36 7.21
CA ALA A 121 6.82 -14.42 8.19
C ALA A 121 6.20 -14.15 9.58
N VAL A 122 4.93 -13.72 9.60
CA VAL A 122 4.16 -13.38 10.80
C VAL A 122 3.01 -14.37 11.05
N PRO A 123 2.40 -14.38 12.25
CA PRO A 123 1.22 -15.22 12.52
C PRO A 123 0.06 -14.94 11.54
N ALA A 124 -0.78 -15.95 11.29
CA ALA A 124 -1.87 -15.87 10.31
C ALA A 124 -2.85 -14.70 10.55
N VAL A 125 -3.13 -14.38 11.81
CA VAL A 125 -3.97 -13.21 12.16
C VAL A 125 -3.33 -11.91 11.69
N VAL A 126 -2.01 -11.76 11.87
CA VAL A 126 -1.25 -10.60 11.41
C VAL A 126 -1.22 -10.53 9.88
N VAL A 127 -1.12 -11.68 9.20
CA VAL A 127 -1.25 -11.76 7.73
C VAL A 127 -2.62 -11.22 7.29
N GLY A 128 -3.70 -11.57 7.99
CA GLY A 128 -5.04 -11.05 7.74
C GLY A 128 -5.12 -9.53 7.87
N ILE A 129 -4.55 -8.97 8.94
CA ILE A 129 -4.49 -7.51 9.16
C ILE A 129 -3.73 -6.81 8.03
N ILE A 130 -2.52 -7.30 7.69
CA ILE A 130 -1.72 -6.74 6.59
C ILE A 130 -2.51 -6.85 5.29
N GLY A 131 -3.16 -7.99 5.01
CA GLY A 131 -3.94 -8.21 3.81
C GLY A 131 -5.06 -7.20 3.63
N ILE A 132 -5.81 -6.89 4.70
CA ILE A 132 -6.85 -5.86 4.68
C ILE A 132 -6.25 -4.48 4.39
N ILE A 133 -5.15 -4.12 5.03
CA ILE A 133 -4.49 -2.82 4.82
C ILE A 133 -3.95 -2.72 3.40
N VAL A 134 -3.28 -3.75 2.87
CA VAL A 134 -2.78 -3.78 1.50
C VAL A 134 -3.92 -3.63 0.50
N ALA A 135 -5.00 -4.38 0.68
CA ALA A 135 -6.18 -4.28 -0.17
C ALA A 135 -6.78 -2.86 -0.12
N ALA A 136 -6.84 -2.25 1.07
CA ALA A 136 -7.34 -0.88 1.22
C ALA A 136 -6.45 0.17 0.57
N LEU A 137 -5.13 0.09 0.76
CA LEU A 137 -4.16 1.01 0.15
C LEU A 137 -4.25 0.99 -1.38
N ILE A 138 -4.38 -0.20 -1.97
CA ILE A 138 -4.52 -0.39 -3.42
C ILE A 138 -5.92 0.07 -3.87
N GLY A 139 -6.97 -0.40 -3.21
CA GLY A 139 -8.35 -0.08 -3.54
C GLY A 139 -8.65 1.42 -3.48
N ALA A 140 -8.11 2.13 -2.49
CA ALA A 140 -8.24 3.57 -2.34
C ALA A 140 -7.73 4.35 -3.56
N LEU A 141 -6.71 3.83 -4.26
CA LEU A 141 -6.17 4.42 -5.49
C LEU A 141 -6.97 4.07 -6.75
N ILE A 142 -7.91 3.13 -6.67
CA ILE A 142 -8.70 2.62 -7.80
C ILE A 142 -10.15 3.12 -7.75
N ASP A 143 -10.85 2.84 -6.65
CA ASP A 143 -12.32 3.00 -6.54
C ASP A 143 -12.70 3.43 -5.12
N ASP A 144 -13.57 4.44 -5.00
CA ASP A 144 -14.07 4.92 -3.71
C ASP A 144 -14.96 3.90 -2.99
N LYS A 145 -15.58 2.99 -3.75
CA LYS A 145 -16.44 1.92 -3.22
C LYS A 145 -15.68 0.73 -2.68
N PHE A 146 -14.37 0.62 -2.92
CA PHE A 146 -13.61 -0.55 -2.48
C PHE A 146 -13.52 -0.63 -0.95
N ILE A 147 -13.28 0.50 -0.29
CA ILE A 147 -13.23 0.57 1.18
C ILE A 147 -14.60 0.25 1.79
N ASP A 148 -15.68 0.60 1.11
CA ASP A 148 -17.04 0.29 1.56
C ASP A 148 -17.27 -1.22 1.57
N ARG A 149 -16.84 -1.91 0.52
CA ARG A 149 -16.87 -3.38 0.46
C ARG A 149 -15.99 -4.00 1.54
N LEU A 150 -14.77 -3.51 1.76
CA LEU A 150 -13.92 -4.00 2.86
C LEU A 150 -14.60 -3.85 4.23
N ASN A 151 -15.15 -2.66 4.52
CA ASN A 151 -15.80 -2.39 5.80
C ASN A 151 -17.07 -3.22 5.99
N ASN A 152 -17.87 -3.42 4.94
CA ASN A 152 -19.18 -4.06 5.04
C ASN A 152 -19.17 -5.57 4.83
N GLU A 153 -18.16 -6.12 4.15
CA GLU A 153 -18.14 -7.53 3.79
C GLU A 153 -17.05 -8.31 4.53
N ILE A 154 -15.88 -7.71 4.76
CA ILE A 154 -14.71 -8.39 5.34
C ILE A 154 -14.51 -8.05 6.80
N ILE A 155 -14.41 -6.76 7.14
CA ILE A 155 -14.13 -6.31 8.50
C ILE A 155 -15.39 -6.43 9.37
N ARG A 156 -16.54 -6.05 8.79
CA ARG A 156 -17.90 -5.98 9.36
C ARG A 156 -17.96 -5.28 10.72
N PRO A 157 -18.71 -4.18 10.86
CA PRO A 157 -19.07 -3.69 12.19
C PRO A 157 -19.80 -4.81 12.94
N ALA A 158 -19.66 -4.85 14.27
CA ALA A 158 -20.31 -5.87 15.08
C ALA A 158 -21.82 -5.58 15.27
N HIS A 159 -22.54 -5.14 14.23
CA HIS A 159 -23.97 -4.86 14.25
C HIS A 159 -24.61 -5.19 12.90
#